data_AF-A0AA88YE22-F1
#
_entry.id   AF-A0AA88YE22-F1
#
_cell.length_a   1.000
_cell.length_b   1.000
_cell.length_c   1.000
_cell.angle_alpha   90.00
_cell.angle_beta   90.00
_cell.angle_gamma   90.00
#
_symmetry.space_group_name_H-M   'P 1'
#
loop_
_entity.id
_entity.type
_entity.pdbx_description
1 polymer ?
#
loop_
_entity_poly.entity_id
_entity_poly.type
_entity_poly.pdbx_seq_one_letter_code
_entity_poly.pdbx_strand_id
1 'polypeptide(L)'
;MKKLYRLLHPLENPLEGLSAKNPAADVSVEKHVGSGSSSGIKSQYISTSATYRGVYNLVKRTKKWRVRVVRIDLEKLQRIGEISIVDLTKSYLRREHLNKKNSRKFARQYTEVLVIGYIPASCVELIYEGTKRDIPKEEPEVEDSTDDEEEDGCYDDYSFSDVTSDSDEYVEYGYSYSGYHGNSGLCYDSDEVYGFDYY
;
A
#
# COMPACT_ATOMS: atom_id res chain seq x y z
N MET A 1 -6.56 -9.04 -4.93
CA MET A 1 -5.75 -7.82 -4.90
C MET A 1 -4.69 -7.85 -3.80
N LYS A 2 -3.49 -8.32 -4.14
CA LYS A 2 -2.31 -8.22 -3.27
C LYS A 2 -1.76 -6.78 -3.31
N LYS A 3 -1.62 -6.17 -2.13
CA LYS A 3 -1.21 -4.77 -1.96
C LYS A 3 0.14 -4.68 -1.25
N LEU A 4 0.92 -3.67 -1.58
CA LEU A 4 2.07 -3.22 -0.80
C LEU A 4 1.84 -1.78 -0.35
N TYR A 5 2.51 -1.38 0.72
CA TYR A 5 2.40 -0.03 1.28
C TYR A 5 3.78 0.58 1.45
N ARG A 6 3.92 1.88 1.26
CA ARG A 6 5.19 2.57 1.42
C ARG A 6 5.00 3.94 2.06
N LEU A 7 5.86 4.24 3.02
CA LEU A 7 6.07 5.60 3.51
C LEU A 7 6.97 6.31 2.51
N LEU A 8 6.46 7.34 1.84
CA LEU A 8 7.22 8.08 0.85
C LEU A 8 8.30 8.97 1.49
N HIS A 9 9.41 9.10 0.78
CA HIS A 9 10.35 10.18 0.98
C HIS A 9 9.70 11.53 0.62
N PRO A 10 10.02 12.64 1.31
CA PRO A 10 9.47 13.97 1.01
C PRO A 10 9.68 14.44 -0.44
N LEU A 11 10.71 13.92 -1.10
CA LEU A 11 11.06 14.26 -2.47
C LEU A 11 10.52 13.26 -3.51
N GLU A 12 9.89 12.17 -3.09
CA GLU A 12 9.24 11.24 -4.03
C GLU A 12 7.90 11.83 -4.49
N ASN A 13 7.61 11.76 -5.78
CA ASN A 13 6.33 12.16 -6.34
C ASN A 13 5.57 10.91 -6.82
N PRO A 14 4.46 10.49 -6.17
CA PRO A 14 3.74 9.29 -6.58
C PRO A 14 3.16 9.38 -8.00
N LEU A 15 2.92 10.59 -8.51
CA LEU A 15 2.42 10.81 -9.87
C LEU A 15 3.46 10.49 -10.96
N GLU A 16 4.74 10.43 -10.60
CA GLU A 16 5.85 10.03 -11.50
C GLU A 16 6.21 8.54 -11.34
N GLY A 17 5.55 7.83 -10.42
CA GLY A 17 5.94 6.51 -9.97
C GLY A 17 7.09 6.57 -8.98
N LEU A 18 7.65 5.41 -8.65
CA LEU A 18 8.67 5.26 -7.62
C LEU A 18 9.89 4.57 -8.20
N SER A 19 11.04 5.23 -8.12
CA SER A 19 12.33 4.70 -8.57
C SER A 19 13.21 4.37 -7.38
N ALA A 20 13.90 3.23 -7.45
CA ALA A 20 15.00 2.94 -6.54
C ALA A 20 16.05 4.06 -6.62
N LYS A 21 16.74 4.32 -5.50
CA LYS A 21 17.75 5.40 -5.42
C LYS A 21 18.89 5.22 -6.43
N ASN A 22 19.24 3.98 -6.75
CA ASN A 22 20.13 3.61 -7.85
C ASN A 22 19.71 2.24 -8.42
N PRO A 23 18.87 2.20 -9.47
CA PRO A 23 18.36 0.95 -10.03
C PRO A 23 19.44 -0.02 -10.55
N ALA A 24 20.61 0.50 -10.93
CA ALA A 24 21.74 -0.29 -11.42
C ALA A 24 22.70 -0.74 -10.29
N ALA A 25 22.36 -0.49 -9.03
CA ALA A 25 23.21 -0.89 -7.90
C ALA A 25 23.17 -2.41 -7.70
N ASP A 26 24.26 -2.95 -7.16
CA ASP A 26 24.37 -4.33 -6.70
C ASP A 26 24.57 -4.38 -5.17
N VAL A 27 23.61 -3.81 -4.44
CA VAL A 27 23.63 -3.83 -2.97
C VAL A 27 22.98 -5.14 -2.50
N SER A 28 23.60 -5.82 -1.54
CA SER A 28 22.99 -7.01 -0.94
C SER A 28 21.74 -6.66 -0.12
N VAL A 29 20.79 -7.59 -0.06
CA VAL A 29 19.56 -7.44 0.75
C VAL A 29 19.91 -7.14 2.21
N GLU A 30 20.89 -7.85 2.78
CA GLU A 30 21.34 -7.61 4.16
C GLU A 30 21.88 -6.19 4.38
N LYS A 31 22.67 -5.67 3.44
CA LYS A 31 23.22 -4.32 3.53
C LYS A 31 22.10 -3.28 3.42
N HIS A 32 21.17 -3.46 2.48
CA HIS A 32 20.01 -2.57 2.33
C HIS A 32 19.15 -2.51 3.60
N VAL A 33 18.69 -3.67 4.07
CA VAL A 33 17.79 -3.76 5.24
C VAL A 33 18.52 -3.37 6.53
N GLY A 34 19.76 -3.82 6.71
CA GLY A 34 20.51 -3.66 7.95
C GLY A 34 21.04 -2.26 8.19
N SER A 35 21.31 -1.51 7.13
CA SER A 35 21.79 -0.13 7.24
C SER A 35 20.65 0.87 7.45
N GLY A 36 19.40 0.43 7.28
CA GLY A 36 18.25 1.31 7.25
C GLY A 36 18.49 2.48 6.29
N SER A 37 17.75 3.54 6.51
CA SER A 37 17.61 4.58 5.51
C SER A 37 18.47 5.82 5.74
N SER A 38 19.02 5.95 6.94
CA SER A 38 19.94 7.03 7.34
C SER A 38 21.37 6.82 6.85
N SER A 39 21.67 5.67 6.24
CA SER A 39 23.03 5.29 5.83
C SER A 39 23.51 5.92 4.52
N GLY A 40 22.66 6.69 3.82
CA GLY A 40 22.98 7.27 2.52
C GLY A 40 23.16 6.24 1.40
N ILE A 41 22.85 4.96 1.65
CA ILE A 41 22.99 3.89 0.66
C ILE A 41 22.00 4.12 -0.47
N LYS A 42 22.54 4.16 -1.69
CA LYS A 42 21.77 4.18 -2.94
C LYS A 42 21.74 2.76 -3.47
N SER A 43 20.66 2.04 -3.21
CA SER A 43 20.43 0.67 -3.66
C SER A 43 19.42 0.61 -4.80
N GLN A 44 19.31 -0.58 -5.38
CA GLN A 44 18.34 -0.98 -6.39
C GLN A 44 16.96 -1.31 -5.81
N TYR A 45 16.78 -1.20 -4.49
CA TYR A 45 15.55 -1.60 -3.81
C TYR A 45 14.67 -0.41 -3.43
N ILE A 46 13.37 -0.61 -3.61
CA ILE A 46 12.28 0.19 -3.04
C ILE A 46 11.72 -0.59 -1.86
N SER A 47 11.94 -0.10 -0.63
CA SER A 47 11.38 -0.73 0.57
C SER A 47 9.87 -0.52 0.67
N THR A 48 9.13 -1.60 0.87
CA THR A 48 7.69 -1.59 1.07
C THR A 48 7.31 -2.49 2.24
N SER A 49 6.07 -2.37 2.69
CA SER A 49 5.44 -3.21 3.69
C SER A 49 4.33 -4.02 3.03
N ALA A 50 4.25 -5.32 3.30
CA ALA A 50 3.16 -6.18 2.84
C ALA A 50 1.82 -5.92 3.56
N THR A 51 1.84 -5.16 4.66
CA THR A 51 0.64 -4.87 5.46
C THR A 51 0.57 -3.39 5.82
N TYR A 52 -0.66 -2.86 5.92
CA TYR A 52 -0.89 -1.50 6.39
C TYR A 52 -0.34 -1.29 7.80
N ARG A 53 -0.53 -2.27 8.71
CA ARG A 53 0.05 -2.25 10.06
C ARG A 53 1.59 -2.14 10.03
N GLY A 54 2.25 -2.77 9.06
CA GLY A 54 3.69 -2.65 8.85
C GLY A 54 4.12 -1.21 8.57
N VAL A 55 3.47 -0.54 7.61
CA VAL A 55 3.79 0.86 7.28
C VAL A 55 3.35 1.82 8.39
N TYR A 56 2.24 1.55 9.07
CA TYR A 56 1.80 2.33 10.24
C TYR A 56 2.87 2.32 11.35
N ASN A 57 3.40 1.15 11.68
CA ASN A 57 4.50 1.02 12.66
C ASN A 57 5.76 1.79 12.21
N LEU A 58 6.01 1.83 10.89
CA LEU A 58 7.10 2.60 10.30
C LEU A 58 6.91 4.11 10.52
N VAL A 59 5.71 4.60 10.21
CA VAL A 59 5.30 5.99 10.41
C VAL A 59 5.41 6.39 11.88
N LYS A 60 4.98 5.56 12.82
CA LYS A 60 5.07 5.90 14.25
C LYS A 60 6.49 6.02 14.76
N ARG A 61 7.44 5.29 14.17
CA ARG A 61 8.86 5.38 14.55
C ARG A 61 9.62 6.50 13.84
N THR A 62 9.07 6.99 12.74
CA THR A 62 9.71 8.01 11.92
C THR A 62 9.82 9.35 12.66
N LYS A 63 10.95 10.06 12.54
CA LYS A 63 11.10 11.41 13.11
C LYS A 63 10.37 12.51 12.34
N LYS A 64 9.97 12.28 11.10
CA LYS A 64 9.24 13.27 10.29
C LYS A 64 7.86 13.57 10.88
N TRP A 65 7.51 14.85 10.88
CA TRP A 65 6.19 15.33 11.30
C TRP A 65 5.14 15.06 10.22
N ARG A 66 5.40 15.51 9.00
CA ARG A 66 4.56 15.24 7.82
C ARG A 66 4.98 13.95 7.14
N VAL A 67 4.01 13.13 6.79
CA VAL A 67 4.19 11.83 6.15
C VAL A 67 3.20 11.68 5.01
N ARG A 68 3.63 10.91 4.00
CA ARG A 68 2.79 10.48 2.88
C ARG A 68 2.89 8.98 2.78
N VAL A 69 1.76 8.29 2.70
CA VAL A 69 1.71 6.84 2.58
C VAL A 69 0.99 6.49 1.29
N VAL A 70 1.59 5.61 0.51
CA VAL A 70 0.99 5.08 -0.71
C VAL A 70 0.66 3.62 -0.55
N ARG A 71 -0.37 3.21 -1.28
CA ARG A 71 -0.70 1.84 -1.62
C ARG A 71 -0.17 1.54 -3.02
N ILE A 72 0.31 0.31 -3.20
CA ILE A 72 0.84 -0.18 -4.47
C ILE A 72 0.07 -1.43 -4.85
N ASP A 73 -0.54 -1.43 -6.02
CA ASP A 73 -1.23 -2.59 -6.59
C ASP A 73 -0.22 -3.57 -7.19
N LEU A 74 0.03 -4.68 -6.49
CA LEU A 74 1.02 -5.67 -6.92
C LEU A 74 0.56 -6.47 -8.13
N GLU A 75 -0.74 -6.71 -8.27
CA GLU A 75 -1.31 -7.48 -9.39
C GLU A 75 -1.25 -6.66 -10.68
N LYS A 76 -1.58 -5.37 -10.62
CA LYS A 76 -1.39 -4.45 -11.75
C LYS A 76 0.08 -4.31 -12.11
N LEU A 77 0.94 -4.20 -11.09
CA LEU A 77 2.38 -4.10 -11.28
C LEU A 77 2.93 -5.33 -12.03
N GLN A 78 2.59 -6.55 -11.60
CA GLN A 78 2.99 -7.80 -12.26
C GLN A 78 2.45 -7.98 -13.69
N ARG A 79 1.34 -7.34 -14.05
CA ARG A 79 0.79 -7.38 -15.42
C ARG A 79 1.53 -6.48 -16.40
N ILE A 80 2.15 -5.40 -15.93
CA ILE A 80 2.82 -4.41 -16.79
C ILE A 80 4.19 -4.91 -17.24
N GLY A 81 4.84 -5.80 -16.48
CA GLY A 81 6.13 -6.36 -16.87
C GLY A 81 6.69 -7.35 -15.85
N GLU A 82 7.91 -7.81 -16.13
CA GLU A 82 8.67 -8.67 -15.21
C GLU A 82 9.22 -7.83 -14.05
N ILE A 83 8.99 -8.30 -12.82
CA ILE A 83 9.30 -7.55 -11.61
C ILE A 83 9.97 -8.47 -10.61
N SER A 84 11.17 -8.07 -10.19
CA SER A 84 11.91 -8.78 -9.17
C SER A 84 11.51 -8.28 -7.79
N ILE A 85 11.02 -9.21 -6.96
CA ILE A 85 10.56 -8.95 -5.61
C ILE A 85 11.33 -9.84 -4.64
N VAL A 86 11.82 -9.27 -3.55
CA VAL A 86 12.36 -10.01 -2.41
C VAL A 86 11.35 -9.94 -1.27
N ASP A 87 10.67 -11.04 -0.99
CA ASP A 87 9.69 -11.15 0.09
C ASP A 87 10.38 -11.55 1.41
N LEU A 88 10.34 -10.66 2.41
CA LEU A 88 10.94 -10.89 3.73
C LEU A 88 9.85 -11.10 4.81
N THR A 89 8.62 -11.42 4.42
CA THR A 89 7.50 -11.62 5.35
C THR A 89 7.57 -12.96 6.09
N LYS A 90 8.18 -13.99 5.48
CA LYS A 90 8.34 -15.31 6.08
C LYS A 90 9.68 -15.47 6.80
N SER A 91 9.68 -16.26 7.88
CA SER A 91 10.86 -16.43 8.74
C SER A 91 12.02 -17.16 8.05
N TYR A 92 11.73 -18.09 7.13
CA TYR A 92 12.76 -18.80 6.37
C TYR A 92 13.42 -17.90 5.33
N LEU A 93 12.65 -17.14 4.55
CA LEU A 93 13.16 -16.15 3.58
C LEU A 93 14.05 -15.09 4.27
N ARG A 94 13.63 -14.60 5.45
CA ARG A 94 14.49 -13.71 6.25
C ARG A 94 15.81 -14.34 6.65
N ARG A 95 15.85 -15.63 6.98
CA ARG A 95 17.09 -16.31 7.36
C ARG A 95 18.01 -16.56 6.17
N GLU A 96 17.45 -16.74 5.00
CA GLU A 96 18.18 -16.86 3.73
C GLU A 96 18.86 -15.54 3.34
N HIS A 97 18.16 -14.41 3.49
CA HIS A 97 18.67 -13.12 3.03
C HIS A 97 19.36 -12.27 4.12
N LEU A 98 19.11 -12.53 5.41
CA LEU A 98 19.54 -11.65 6.51
C LEU A 98 20.23 -12.46 7.63
N ASN A 99 21.54 -12.27 7.77
CA ASN A 99 22.32 -12.93 8.83
C ASN A 99 22.10 -12.23 10.19
N LYS A 100 22.08 -10.89 10.18
CA LYS A 100 21.93 -10.05 11.39
C LYS A 100 20.55 -10.19 12.04
N LYS A 101 20.54 -10.43 13.35
CA LYS A 101 19.31 -10.54 14.17
C LYS A 101 18.44 -9.29 14.10
N ASN A 102 19.05 -8.10 14.14
CA ASN A 102 18.33 -6.83 14.08
C ASN A 102 17.66 -6.62 12.72
N SER A 103 18.35 -6.89 11.61
CA SER A 103 17.75 -6.85 10.27
C SER A 103 16.52 -7.76 10.17
N ARG A 104 16.62 -8.98 10.71
CA ARG A 104 15.47 -9.91 10.77
C ARG A 104 14.32 -9.40 11.63
N LYS A 105 14.61 -8.78 12.78
CA LYS A 105 13.60 -8.19 13.68
C LYS A 105 12.83 -7.09 12.94
N PHE A 106 13.54 -6.21 12.25
CA PHE A 106 12.92 -5.10 11.54
C PHE A 106 12.14 -5.53 10.31
N ALA A 107 12.71 -6.39 9.46
CA ALA A 107 12.00 -6.94 8.31
C ALA A 107 10.70 -7.64 8.75
N ARG A 108 10.71 -8.33 9.91
CA ARG A 108 9.50 -8.88 10.52
C ARG A 108 8.52 -7.78 10.98
N GLN A 109 9.01 -6.79 11.72
CA GLN A 109 8.19 -5.74 12.32
C GLN A 109 7.46 -4.88 11.30
N TYR A 110 8.09 -4.60 10.15
CA TYR A 110 7.51 -3.79 9.08
C TYR A 110 6.96 -4.64 7.93
N THR A 111 6.91 -5.97 8.09
CA THR A 111 6.46 -6.92 7.05
C THR A 111 7.13 -6.62 5.70
N GLU A 112 8.44 -6.51 5.72
CA GLU A 112 9.20 -5.89 4.62
C GLU A 112 9.16 -6.73 3.35
N VAL A 113 8.95 -6.03 2.23
CA VAL A 113 9.04 -6.56 0.87
C VAL A 113 9.83 -5.54 0.06
N LEU A 114 10.81 -6.01 -0.72
CA LEU A 114 11.63 -5.14 -1.55
C LEU A 114 11.23 -5.33 -3.02
N VAL A 115 10.93 -4.22 -3.68
CA VAL A 115 10.75 -4.19 -5.14
C VAL A 115 12.03 -3.66 -5.77
N ILE A 116 12.54 -4.31 -6.81
CA ILE A 116 13.77 -3.88 -7.49
C ILE A 116 13.43 -2.97 -8.67
N GLY A 117 14.14 -1.85 -8.80
CA GLY A 117 14.05 -0.98 -9.97
C GLY A 117 12.98 0.10 -9.86
N TYR A 118 11.87 -0.05 -10.57
CA TYR A 118 10.86 1.00 -10.77
C TYR A 118 9.42 0.47 -10.57
N ILE A 119 8.56 1.31 -10.01
CA ILE A 119 7.11 1.09 -9.86
C ILE A 119 6.38 2.20 -10.63
N PRO A 120 5.63 1.88 -11.69
CA PRO A 120 4.89 2.87 -12.47
C PRO A 120 3.84 3.62 -11.65
N ALA A 121 3.63 4.91 -11.97
CA ALA A 121 2.63 5.76 -11.33
C ALA A 121 1.23 5.14 -11.33
N SER A 122 0.86 4.44 -12.42
CA SER A 122 -0.42 3.75 -12.54
C SER A 122 -0.67 2.67 -11.49
N CYS A 123 0.38 2.19 -10.81
CA CYS A 123 0.30 1.20 -9.75
C CYS A 123 0.31 1.81 -8.35
N VAL A 124 0.48 3.13 -8.23
CA VAL A 124 0.70 3.83 -6.96
C VAL A 124 -0.50 4.72 -6.68
N GLU A 125 -1.00 4.65 -5.46
CA GLU A 125 -2.14 5.41 -5.00
C GLU A 125 -1.80 6.06 -3.65
N LEU A 126 -1.94 7.38 -3.56
CA LEU A 126 -1.75 8.10 -2.31
C LEU A 126 -2.96 7.87 -1.42
N ILE A 127 -2.77 7.14 -0.33
CA ILE A 127 -3.85 6.79 0.61
C ILE A 127 -3.83 7.66 1.87
N TYR A 128 -2.74 8.38 2.13
CA TYR A 128 -2.65 9.30 3.26
C TYR A 128 -1.60 10.37 3.02
N GLU A 129 -1.97 11.62 3.28
CA GLU A 129 -1.05 12.74 3.45
C GLU A 129 -1.45 13.55 4.68
N GLY A 130 -0.52 13.75 5.61
CA GLY A 130 -0.82 14.48 6.83
C GLY A 130 0.28 14.37 7.87
N THR A 131 -0.10 14.55 9.14
CA THR A 131 0.86 14.43 10.24
C THR A 131 0.94 12.98 10.73
N LYS A 132 2.11 12.53 11.20
CA LYS A 132 2.25 11.18 11.74
C LYS A 132 1.36 10.90 12.97
N ARG A 133 0.81 11.94 13.62
CA ARG A 133 -0.14 11.78 14.74
C ARG A 133 -1.49 11.33 14.23
N ASP A 134 -1.92 11.86 13.09
CA ASP A 134 -3.28 11.73 12.58
C ASP A 134 -3.44 10.58 11.57
N ILE A 135 -2.37 9.85 11.26
CA ILE A 135 -2.47 8.66 10.40
C ILE A 135 -3.50 7.66 10.97
N PRO A 136 -4.48 7.21 10.16
CA PRO A 136 -5.44 6.19 10.56
C PRO A 136 -4.75 4.90 11.01
N LYS A 137 -5.32 4.24 12.03
CA LYS A 137 -4.80 2.94 12.52
C LYS A 137 -5.08 1.79 11.55
N GLU A 138 -6.09 1.97 10.71
CA GLU A 138 -6.53 1.02 9.69
C GLU A 138 -6.38 1.64 8.32
N GLU A 139 -6.36 0.82 7.27
CA GLU A 139 -6.27 1.32 5.89
C GLU A 139 -7.52 2.16 5.60
N PRO A 140 -7.38 3.40 5.11
CA PRO A 140 -8.54 4.20 4.73
C PRO A 140 -9.28 3.51 3.59
N GLU A 141 -10.60 3.46 3.69
CA GLU A 141 -11.45 3.05 2.57
C GLU A 141 -11.39 4.16 1.52
N VAL A 142 -11.22 3.76 0.27
CA VAL A 142 -11.33 4.71 -0.84
C VAL A 142 -12.82 4.89 -1.03
N GLU A 143 -13.34 6.06 -0.66
CA GLU A 143 -14.69 6.43 -1.06
C GLU A 143 -14.69 6.49 -2.58
N ASP A 144 -15.42 5.57 -3.20
CA ASP A 144 -15.66 5.56 -4.65
C ASP A 144 -16.54 6.77 -4.94
N SER A 145 -15.92 7.90 -5.23
CA SER A 145 -16.62 9.07 -5.73
C SER A 145 -17.04 8.76 -7.16
N THR A 146 -18.14 8.03 -7.32
CA THR A 146 -19.00 8.17 -8.50
C THR A 146 -19.62 9.55 -8.39
N ASP A 147 -18.83 10.58 -8.70
CA ASP A 147 -19.39 11.85 -9.16
C ASP A 147 -20.01 11.52 -10.51
N ASP A 148 -21.25 11.03 -10.47
CA ASP A 148 -22.18 11.14 -11.57
C ASP A 148 -22.31 12.64 -11.81
N GLU A 149 -21.53 13.16 -12.76
CA GLU A 149 -21.83 14.45 -13.37
C GLU A 149 -23.20 14.29 -14.02
N GLU A 150 -24.26 14.65 -13.30
CA GLU A 150 -25.55 15.01 -13.87
C GLU A 150 -25.28 16.19 -14.82
N GLU A 151 -25.05 15.87 -16.08
CA GLU A 151 -24.97 16.85 -17.16
C GLU A 151 -26.38 17.40 -17.40
N ASP A 152 -26.69 18.47 -16.66
CA ASP A 152 -27.89 19.29 -16.80
C ASP A 152 -27.92 19.94 -18.22
N GLY A 153 -28.68 19.33 -19.12
CA GLY A 153 -29.58 19.95 -20.10
C GLY A 153 -29.02 20.86 -21.21
N CYS A 154 -29.36 20.56 -22.48
CA CYS A 154 -30.50 21.17 -23.21
C CYS A 154 -30.40 20.92 -24.74
N TYR A 155 -31.56 20.87 -25.42
CA TYR A 155 -31.82 20.80 -26.89
C TYR A 155 -31.78 19.39 -27.54
N ASP A 156 -32.70 18.92 -28.39
CA ASP A 156 -33.77 19.54 -29.20
C ASP A 156 -34.97 18.57 -29.39
N ASP A 157 -36.14 19.18 -29.57
CA ASP A 157 -37.42 18.59 -29.98
C ASP A 157 -37.30 17.84 -31.33
N TYR A 158 -37.39 16.51 -31.30
CA TYR A 158 -37.64 15.70 -32.48
C TYR A 158 -38.84 14.78 -32.25
N SER A 159 -39.95 15.16 -32.88
CA SER A 159 -41.11 14.31 -33.09
C SER A 159 -40.73 13.13 -33.99
N PHE A 160 -40.87 11.90 -33.49
CA PHE A 160 -41.16 10.76 -34.35
C PHE A 160 -42.24 9.90 -33.70
N SER A 161 -43.31 9.75 -34.46
CA SER A 161 -44.52 9.01 -34.15
C SER A 161 -44.30 7.50 -34.15
N ASP A 162 -44.88 6.89 -33.13
CA ASP A 162 -45.74 5.71 -33.21
C ASP A 162 -45.18 4.27 -33.21
N VAL A 163 -45.87 3.50 -32.34
CA VAL A 163 -46.33 2.10 -32.50
C VAL A 163 -45.57 0.99 -31.74
N THR A 164 -46.18 0.65 -30.59
CA THR A 164 -46.57 -0.68 -30.01
C THR A 164 -45.47 -1.74 -29.79
N SER A 165 -45.49 -2.61 -28.79
CA SER A 165 -46.56 -3.34 -28.09
C SER A 165 -45.91 -4.14 -26.96
N ASP A 166 -46.64 -4.35 -25.86
CA ASP A 166 -46.64 -5.56 -25.00
C ASP A 166 -45.31 -5.96 -24.30
N SER A 167 -45.24 -6.47 -23.08
CA SER A 167 -46.20 -6.96 -22.08
C SER A 167 -45.36 -7.50 -20.90
N ASP A 168 -45.84 -7.33 -19.66
CA ASP A 168 -45.63 -8.19 -18.47
C ASP A 168 -44.17 -8.37 -17.94
N GLU A 169 -43.82 -8.65 -16.69
CA GLU A 169 -44.51 -9.10 -15.48
C GLU A 169 -43.54 -8.91 -14.27
N TYR A 170 -44.09 -8.87 -13.06
CA TYR A 170 -43.46 -8.82 -11.72
C TYR A 170 -42.43 -9.94 -11.44
N VAL A 171 -41.49 -9.77 -10.46
CA VAL A 171 -41.47 -10.43 -9.11
C VAL A 171 -40.46 -9.77 -8.14
N GLU A 172 -40.88 -9.68 -6.88
CA GLU A 172 -40.26 -9.18 -5.63
C GLU A 172 -39.58 -10.30 -4.78
N TYR A 173 -38.91 -9.92 -3.67
CA TYR A 173 -38.39 -10.68 -2.50
C TYR A 173 -36.93 -11.22 -2.58
N GLY A 174 -36.09 -11.15 -1.54
CA GLY A 174 -36.26 -10.78 -0.13
C GLY A 174 -34.95 -10.96 0.68
N TYR A 175 -34.96 -10.44 1.92
CA TYR A 175 -33.89 -10.36 2.94
C TYR A 175 -33.28 -11.70 3.42
N SER A 176 -32.06 -11.69 3.99
CA SER A 176 -31.82 -11.87 5.44
C SER A 176 -30.36 -12.15 5.87
N TYR A 177 -30.15 -11.98 7.19
CA TYR A 177 -28.96 -11.74 8.01
C TYR A 177 -28.20 -12.99 8.53
N SER A 178 -27.08 -12.71 9.23
CA SER A 178 -26.38 -13.47 10.32
C SER A 178 -25.02 -14.08 9.94
N GLY A 179 -23.98 -14.11 10.77
CA GLY A 179 -23.81 -13.76 12.19
C GLY A 179 -22.36 -14.00 12.67
N TYR A 180 -22.08 -13.45 13.86
CA TYR A 180 -20.83 -13.43 14.63
C TYR A 180 -20.09 -14.75 14.86
N HIS A 181 -18.77 -14.67 15.15
CA HIS A 181 -17.95 -15.32 16.21
C HIS A 181 -16.53 -14.71 16.07
N GLY A 182 -15.74 -14.27 17.06
CA GLY A 182 -15.66 -14.49 18.50
C GLY A 182 -14.17 -14.75 18.86
N ASN A 183 -13.69 -14.17 19.98
CA ASN A 183 -12.44 -14.48 20.72
C ASN A 183 -11.08 -14.02 20.15
N SER A 184 -10.04 -13.70 20.94
CA SER A 184 -9.80 -13.50 22.39
C SER A 184 -8.30 -13.16 22.58
N GLY A 185 -7.91 -12.63 23.75
CA GLY A 185 -6.54 -12.69 24.30
C GLY A 185 -5.67 -11.44 24.06
N LEU A 186 -5.38 -10.61 25.08
CA LEU A 186 -4.32 -10.78 26.10
C LEU A 186 -2.94 -11.04 25.45
N CYS A 187 -1.82 -10.36 25.73
CA CYS A 187 -1.42 -9.50 26.83
C CYS A 187 0.06 -9.05 26.61
N TYR A 188 0.48 -8.06 27.41
CA TYR A 188 1.83 -7.65 27.83
C TYR A 188 2.71 -6.70 26.99
N ASP A 189 2.99 -5.59 27.68
CA ASP A 189 4.13 -4.68 27.62
C ASP A 189 5.47 -5.39 27.42
N SER A 190 6.37 -4.75 26.66
CA SER A 190 7.58 -4.12 27.22
C SER A 190 8.61 -3.78 26.11
N ASP A 191 9.38 -2.74 26.41
CA ASP A 191 10.76 -2.53 25.99
C ASP A 191 11.09 -1.69 24.73
N GLU A 192 11.55 -0.47 25.07
CA GLU A 192 12.76 0.17 24.58
C GLU A 192 12.85 0.48 23.07
N VAL A 193 12.49 1.72 22.76
CA VAL A 193 12.61 2.32 21.44
C VAL A 193 14.05 2.79 21.20
N TYR A 194 14.90 1.90 20.69
CA TYR A 194 16.07 2.35 19.92
C TYR A 194 15.56 2.96 18.61
N GLY A 195 15.58 4.29 18.56
CA GLY A 195 15.11 5.10 17.43
C GLY A 195 16.01 4.96 16.21
N PHE A 196 15.71 3.99 15.35
CA PHE A 196 16.21 3.96 13.98
C PHE A 196 15.24 4.75 13.08
N ASP A 197 15.76 5.59 12.18
CA ASP A 197 14.96 6.30 11.18
C ASP A 197 14.88 5.46 9.90
N TYR A 198 13.67 5.18 9.41
CA TYR A 198 13.42 4.45 8.16
C TYR A 198 12.78 5.38 7.13
N TYR A 199 13.41 5.44 5.95
CA TYR A 199 13.23 6.21 4.70
C TYR A 199 13.97 5.54 3.51
#